data_AF-A0A955BND0-F1
#
_entry.id   AF-A0A955BND0-F1
#
_cell.length_a   1.000
_cell.length_b   1.000
_cell.length_c   1.000
_cell.angle_alpha   90.00
_cell.angle_beta   90.00
_cell.angle_gamma   90.00
#
_symmetry.space_group_name_H-M   'P 1'
#
loop_
_entity.id
_entity.type
_entity.pdbx_description
1 polymer ?
#
loop_
_entity_poly.entity_id
_entity_poly.type
_entity_poly.pdbx_seq_one_letter_code
_entity_poly.pdbx_strand_id
1 'polypeptide(L)'
;MRKNFTWLAAATFAGQLIGFAVLAVAARKLGPELIGAYGFAVGVATYIGVITNLGIGILGSREVSKDEDRSSVIFAEVLALQVMLVIAAVALMIAGRSFLATSSLTATLMTIAVLQIGLQALNAGWLLQALGRSAMFGLSLLLGQIAYGLLAVLYLTSGTSGIIGFAWMNVAGAAVATSCSIVFAWKLGALRLVRPRLVTVK
;
A
#
# COMPACT_ATOMS: atom_id res chain seq x y z
N MET A 1 -12.11 10.00 20.21
CA MET A 1 -11.13 10.33 19.14
C MET A 1 -9.66 10.14 19.58
N ARG A 2 -9.19 10.72 20.69
CA ARG A 2 -7.75 10.66 21.11
C ARG A 2 -7.15 9.24 21.19
N LYS A 3 -7.83 8.28 21.83
CA LYS A 3 -7.32 6.91 22.00
C LYS A 3 -7.09 6.13 20.70
N ASN A 4 -7.94 6.34 19.68
CA ASN A 4 -7.81 5.63 18.40
C ASN A 4 -6.68 6.23 17.54
N PHE A 5 -6.48 7.54 17.63
CA PHE A 5 -5.38 8.21 16.93
C PHE A 5 -4.04 7.88 17.57
N THR A 6 -3.95 7.84 18.91
CA THR A 6 -2.72 7.42 19.60
C THR A 6 -2.32 5.99 19.24
N TRP A 7 -3.30 5.09 19.06
CA TRP A 7 -3.01 3.73 18.60
C TRP A 7 -2.47 3.70 17.17
N LEU A 8 -3.07 4.45 16.24
CA LEU A 8 -2.56 4.56 14.88
C LEU A 8 -1.11 5.06 14.88
N ALA A 9 -0.83 6.13 15.62
CA ALA A 9 0.52 6.70 15.73
C ALA A 9 1.53 5.71 16.34
N ALA A 10 1.14 4.99 17.40
CA ALA A 10 1.99 3.97 18.00
C ALA A 10 2.26 2.81 17.03
N ALA A 11 1.24 2.36 16.31
CA ALA A 11 1.36 1.27 15.34
C ALA A 11 2.24 1.65 14.14
N THR A 12 2.09 2.87 13.60
CA THR A 12 2.94 3.36 12.52
C THR A 12 4.38 3.54 12.99
N PHE A 13 4.59 4.09 14.19
CA PHE A 13 5.92 4.23 14.76
C PHE A 13 6.61 2.87 14.98
N ALA A 14 5.90 1.90 15.56
CA ALA A 14 6.39 0.54 15.71
C ALA A 14 6.72 -0.12 14.36
N GLY A 15 5.84 0.06 13.36
CA GLY A 15 6.09 -0.40 12.00
C GLY A 15 7.35 0.23 11.37
N GLN A 16 7.58 1.52 11.63
CA GLN A 16 8.78 2.22 11.15
C GLN A 16 10.06 1.68 11.80
N LEU A 17 10.03 1.33 13.09
CA LEU A 17 11.17 0.69 13.78
C LEU A 17 11.49 -0.67 13.16
N ILE A 18 10.47 -1.46 12.82
CA ILE A 18 10.66 -2.74 12.11
C ILE A 18 11.30 -2.49 10.75
N GLY A 19 10.75 -1.56 9.97
CA GLY A 19 11.29 -1.21 8.65
C GLY A 19 12.74 -0.75 8.71
N PHE A 20 13.10 0.05 9.71
CA PHE A 20 14.46 0.52 9.93
C PHE A 20 15.42 -0.63 10.31
N ALA A 21 15.01 -1.51 11.24
CA ALA A 21 15.82 -2.67 11.62
C ALA A 21 16.07 -3.61 10.43
N VAL A 22 15.02 -3.87 9.64
CA VAL A 22 15.10 -4.68 8.42
C VAL A 22 16.03 -4.04 7.39
N LEU A 23 15.92 -2.72 7.18
CA LEU A 23 16.81 -1.99 6.27
C LEU A 23 18.27 -2.07 6.73
N ALA A 24 18.54 -1.94 8.03
CA ALA A 24 19.89 -2.05 8.58
C ALA A 24 20.49 -3.45 8.36
N VAL A 25 19.70 -4.51 8.54
CA VAL A 25 20.11 -5.90 8.25
C VAL A 25 20.33 -6.09 6.75
N ALA A 26 19.43 -5.56 5.92
CA ALA A 26 19.52 -5.62 4.47
C ALA A 26 20.78 -4.92 3.95
N ALA A 27 21.09 -3.72 4.43
CA ALA A 27 22.29 -2.97 4.07
C ALA A 27 23.58 -3.73 4.39
N ARG A 28 23.62 -4.47 5.52
CA ARG A 28 24.78 -5.30 5.89
C ARG A 28 24.94 -6.53 5.00
N LYS A 29 23.85 -7.17 4.58
CA LYS A 29 23.89 -8.41 3.76
C LYS A 29 24.03 -8.15 2.26
N LEU A 30 23.33 -7.15 1.74
CA LEU A 30 23.22 -6.86 0.31
C LEU A 30 24.23 -5.84 -0.18
N GLY A 31 24.83 -5.08 0.74
CA GLY A 31 25.76 -4.00 0.42
C GLY A 31 25.07 -2.74 -0.11
N PRO A 32 25.82 -1.63 -0.21
CA PRO A 32 25.27 -0.32 -0.57
C PRO A 32 24.81 -0.23 -2.03
N GLU A 33 25.42 -1.00 -2.94
CA GLU A 33 25.09 -0.95 -4.37
C GLU A 33 23.67 -1.48 -4.66
N LEU A 34 23.35 -2.67 -4.16
CA LEU A 34 22.01 -3.27 -4.35
C LEU A 34 20.92 -2.49 -3.61
N ILE A 35 21.22 -1.99 -2.40
CA ILE A 35 20.29 -1.12 -1.65
C ILE A 35 20.11 0.22 -2.35
N GLY A 36 21.15 0.78 -2.97
CA GLY A 36 21.07 1.98 -3.78
C GLY A 36 20.18 1.80 -5.00
N ALA A 37 20.34 0.69 -5.73
CA ALA A 37 19.48 0.36 -6.87
C ALA A 37 18.01 0.19 -6.46
N TYR A 38 17.75 -0.47 -5.32
CA TYR A 38 16.41 -0.59 -4.76
C TYR A 38 15.83 0.76 -4.32
N GLY A 39 16.62 1.58 -3.63
CA GLY A 39 16.23 2.92 -3.20
C GLY A 39 15.87 3.82 -4.38
N PHE A 40 16.66 3.77 -5.47
CA PHE A 40 16.33 4.47 -6.71
C PHE A 40 15.01 3.98 -7.30
N ALA A 41 14.82 2.66 -7.42
CA ALA A 41 13.59 2.08 -7.97
C ALA A 41 12.35 2.46 -7.16
N VAL A 42 12.42 2.40 -5.83
CA VAL A 42 11.35 2.85 -4.93
C VAL A 42 11.12 4.34 -5.03
N GLY A 43 12.17 5.15 -5.15
CA GLY A 43 12.06 6.61 -5.32
C GLY A 43 11.28 6.98 -6.59
N VAL A 44 11.65 6.39 -7.73
CA VAL A 44 10.93 6.60 -9.00
C VAL A 44 9.49 6.13 -8.89
N ALA A 45 9.27 4.94 -8.31
CA ALA A 45 7.93 4.41 -8.10
C ALA A 45 7.08 5.33 -7.20
N THR A 46 7.69 5.96 -6.19
CA THR A 46 7.00 6.90 -5.28
C THR A 46 6.51 8.13 -6.02
N TYR A 47 7.31 8.71 -6.90
CA TYR A 47 6.87 9.82 -7.75
C TYR A 47 5.69 9.45 -8.64
N ILE A 48 5.77 8.29 -9.31
CA ILE A 48 4.65 7.77 -10.11
C ILE A 48 3.44 7.45 -9.21
N GLY A 49 3.69 7.01 -7.99
CA GLY A 49 2.69 6.69 -6.97
C GLY A 49 1.76 7.85 -6.63
N VAL A 50 2.20 9.09 -6.78
CA VAL A 50 1.33 10.27 -6.61
C VAL A 50 0.11 10.20 -7.54
N ILE A 51 0.27 9.67 -8.75
CA ILE A 51 -0.82 9.48 -9.72
C ILE A 51 -1.83 8.44 -9.21
N THR A 52 -1.39 7.42 -8.46
CA THR A 52 -2.28 6.39 -7.90
C THR A 52 -3.18 6.93 -6.79
N ASN A 53 -2.83 8.09 -6.21
CA ASN A 53 -3.56 8.70 -5.11
C ASN A 53 -3.66 10.22 -5.30
N LEU A 54 -4.41 10.65 -6.32
CA LEU A 54 -4.73 12.05 -6.63
C LEU A 54 -5.70 12.70 -5.61
N GLY A 55 -5.54 12.40 -4.33
CA GLY A 55 -6.41 12.88 -3.26
C GLY A 55 -7.80 12.23 -3.24
N ILE A 56 -8.05 11.20 -4.05
CA ILE A 56 -9.35 10.51 -4.13
C ILE A 56 -9.74 9.93 -2.76
N GLY A 57 -8.78 9.40 -1.99
CA GLY A 57 -9.04 8.93 -0.63
C GLY A 57 -9.53 10.03 0.32
N ILE A 58 -9.09 11.29 0.13
CA ILE A 58 -9.55 12.45 0.92
C ILE A 58 -10.99 12.81 0.53
N LEU A 59 -11.28 12.85 -0.78
CA LEU A 59 -12.62 13.08 -1.29
C LEU A 59 -13.60 12.02 -0.79
N GLY A 60 -13.22 10.75 -0.90
CA GLY A 60 -13.99 9.61 -0.39
C GLY A 60 -14.21 9.70 1.11
N SER A 61 -13.17 10.01 1.89
CA SER A 61 -13.31 10.17 3.35
C SER A 61 -14.30 11.28 3.71
N ARG A 62 -14.25 12.42 3.01
CA ARG A 62 -15.17 13.53 3.22
C ARG A 62 -16.62 13.16 2.89
N GLU A 63 -16.83 12.36 1.85
CA GLU A 63 -18.16 11.94 1.43
C GLU A 63 -18.74 10.88 2.38
N VAL A 64 -17.92 9.92 2.83
CA VAL A 64 -18.32 8.93 3.84
C VAL A 64 -18.65 9.59 5.18
N SER A 65 -17.89 10.60 5.61
CA SER A 65 -18.20 11.32 6.85
C SER A 65 -19.48 12.18 6.77
N LYS A 66 -20.00 12.46 5.57
CA LYS A 66 -21.30 13.12 5.38
C LYS A 66 -22.47 12.13 5.40
N ASP A 67 -22.25 10.95 4.84
CA ASP A 67 -23.28 9.90 4.70
C ASP A 67 -22.62 8.51 4.88
N GLU A 68 -22.58 8.04 6.12
CA GLU A 68 -21.97 6.76 6.46
C GLU A 68 -22.72 5.57 5.85
N ASP A 69 -24.03 5.70 5.58
CA ASP A 69 -24.85 4.64 4.99
C ASP A 69 -24.45 4.36 3.54
N ARG A 70 -23.90 5.36 2.84
CA ARG A 70 -23.37 5.22 1.48
C ARG A 70 -21.90 4.78 1.44
N SER A 71 -21.28 4.47 2.58
CA SER A 71 -19.86 4.09 2.68
C SER A 71 -19.43 3.00 1.70
N SER A 72 -20.25 1.96 1.51
CA SER A 72 -19.93 0.88 0.57
C SER A 72 -19.97 1.30 -0.90
N VAL A 73 -20.89 2.20 -1.27
CA VAL A 73 -21.02 2.69 -2.65
C VAL A 73 -19.83 3.60 -2.95
N ILE A 74 -19.55 4.54 -2.05
CA ILE A 74 -18.42 5.48 -2.15
C ILE A 74 -17.10 4.71 -2.21
N PHE A 75 -16.93 3.67 -1.37
CA PHE A 75 -15.73 2.84 -1.40
C PHE A 75 -15.56 2.13 -2.74
N ALA A 76 -16.64 1.57 -3.32
CA ALA A 76 -16.57 0.91 -4.62
C ALA A 76 -16.24 1.89 -5.76
N GLU A 77 -16.82 3.08 -5.76
CA GLU A 77 -16.52 4.15 -6.73
C GLU A 77 -15.06 4.61 -6.62
N VAL A 78 -14.59 4.88 -5.40
CA VAL A 78 -13.19 5.26 -5.14
C VAL A 78 -12.24 4.14 -5.55
N LEU A 79 -12.53 2.89 -5.21
CA LEU A 79 -11.69 1.75 -5.53
C LEU A 79 -11.62 1.52 -7.05
N ALA A 80 -12.73 1.68 -7.78
CA ALA A 80 -12.74 1.60 -9.24
C ALA A 80 -11.83 2.67 -9.87
N LEU A 81 -11.93 3.93 -9.39
CA LEU A 81 -11.05 5.01 -9.84
C LEU A 81 -9.58 4.73 -9.51
N GLN A 82 -9.29 4.23 -8.31
CA GLN A 82 -7.93 3.86 -7.90
C GLN A 82 -7.36 2.75 -8.77
N VAL A 83 -8.15 1.73 -9.12
CA VAL A 83 -7.71 0.67 -10.05
C VAL A 83 -7.33 1.26 -11.41
N MET A 84 -8.14 2.17 -11.96
CA MET A 84 -7.81 2.84 -13.22
C MET A 84 -6.51 3.66 -13.12
N LEU A 85 -6.31 4.39 -12.02
CA LEU A 85 -5.10 5.16 -11.78
C LEU A 85 -3.86 4.29 -11.56
N VAL A 86 -4.01 3.14 -10.88
CA VAL A 86 -2.93 2.16 -10.72
C VAL A 86 -2.55 1.57 -12.06
N ILE A 87 -3.51 1.24 -12.93
CA ILE A 87 -3.23 0.77 -14.29
C ILE A 87 -2.47 1.84 -15.08
N ALA A 88 -2.89 3.11 -15.00
CA ALA A 88 -2.19 4.21 -15.65
C ALA A 88 -0.75 4.40 -15.12
N ALA A 89 -0.56 4.32 -13.80
CA ALA A 89 0.75 4.39 -13.15
C ALA A 89 1.67 3.23 -13.57
N VAL A 90 1.15 2.01 -13.64
CA VAL A 90 1.90 0.83 -14.12
C VAL A 90 2.28 1.00 -15.59
N ALA A 91 1.36 1.45 -16.44
CA ALA A 91 1.64 1.71 -17.85
C ALA A 91 2.74 2.79 -18.02
N LEU A 92 2.66 3.86 -17.24
CA LEU A 92 3.67 4.93 -17.26
C LEU A 92 5.05 4.42 -16.79
N MET A 93 5.08 3.58 -15.75
CA MET A 93 6.33 2.98 -15.26
C MET A 93 6.95 2.04 -16.32
N ILE A 94 6.13 1.22 -16.99
CA ILE A 94 6.60 0.33 -18.05
C ILE A 94 7.13 1.14 -19.24
N ALA A 95 6.46 2.23 -19.62
CA ALA A 95 6.92 3.11 -20.69
C ALA A 95 8.22 3.85 -20.31
N GLY A 96 8.33 4.33 -19.06
CA GLY A 96 9.50 5.04 -18.55
C GLY A 96 10.70 4.14 -18.26
N ARG A 97 10.52 2.81 -18.15
CA ARG A 97 11.58 1.88 -17.77
C ARG A 97 12.79 1.94 -18.70
N SER A 98 12.58 2.12 -20.01
CA SER A 98 13.65 2.12 -21.00
C SER A 98 14.52 3.36 -20.91
N PHE A 99 13.99 4.46 -20.38
CA PHE A 99 14.70 5.72 -20.23
C PHE A 99 15.35 5.87 -18.85
N LEU A 100 14.70 5.35 -17.80
CA LEU A 100 15.09 5.56 -16.41
C LEU A 100 15.95 4.43 -15.83
N ALA A 101 15.83 3.20 -16.34
CA ALA A 101 16.55 2.06 -15.77
C ALA A 101 18.01 2.04 -16.22
N THR A 102 18.92 2.17 -15.25
CA THR A 102 20.37 2.07 -15.49
C THR A 102 20.84 0.63 -15.73
N SER A 103 20.08 -0.36 -15.24
CA SER A 103 20.40 -1.79 -15.37
C SER A 103 19.14 -2.64 -15.47
N SER A 104 19.27 -3.89 -15.91
CA SER A 104 18.18 -4.87 -15.92
C SER A 104 17.61 -5.11 -14.52
N LEU A 105 18.47 -5.14 -13.50
CA LEU A 105 18.06 -5.24 -12.10
C LEU A 105 17.17 -4.07 -11.68
N THR A 106 17.60 -2.84 -11.97
CA THR A 106 16.82 -1.63 -11.63
C THR A 106 15.45 -1.65 -12.30
N ALA A 107 15.37 -2.07 -13.56
CA ALA A 107 14.09 -2.21 -14.28
C ALA A 107 13.14 -3.21 -13.60
N THR A 108 13.68 -4.35 -13.14
CA THR A 108 12.90 -5.34 -12.37
C THR A 108 12.41 -4.77 -11.05
N LEU A 109 13.29 -4.12 -10.28
CA LEU A 109 12.94 -3.51 -9.00
C LEU A 109 11.90 -2.41 -9.16
N MET A 110 11.97 -1.60 -10.22
CA MET A 110 10.98 -0.58 -10.55
C MET A 110 9.58 -1.18 -10.77
N THR A 111 9.51 -2.30 -11.47
CA THR A 111 8.23 -2.99 -11.74
C THR A 111 7.64 -3.56 -10.46
N ILE A 112 8.48 -4.11 -9.57
CA ILE A 112 8.04 -4.62 -8.27
C ILE A 112 7.58 -3.46 -7.36
N ALA A 113 8.30 -2.34 -7.37
CA ALA A 113 7.99 -1.17 -6.55
C ALA A 113 6.68 -0.48 -6.97
N VAL A 114 6.39 -0.36 -8.27
CA VAL A 114 5.09 0.21 -8.71
C VAL A 114 3.92 -0.70 -8.33
N LEU A 115 4.11 -2.02 -8.36
CA LEU A 115 3.10 -2.97 -7.90
C LEU A 115 2.84 -2.82 -6.39
N GLN A 116 3.90 -2.70 -5.58
CA GLN A 116 3.79 -2.44 -4.14
C GLN A 116 2.97 -1.17 -3.87
N ILE A 117 3.26 -0.07 -4.57
CA ILE A 117 2.53 1.18 -4.41
C ILE A 117 1.08 1.06 -4.87
N GLY A 118 0.84 0.34 -5.97
CA GLY A 118 -0.51 0.04 -6.43
C GLY A 118 -1.34 -0.70 -5.37
N LEU A 119 -0.76 -1.69 -4.69
CA LEU A 119 -1.43 -2.38 -3.58
C LEU A 119 -1.74 -1.45 -2.40
N GLN A 120 -0.86 -0.50 -2.11
CA GLN A 120 -1.10 0.50 -1.06
C GLN A 120 -2.21 1.48 -1.45
N ALA A 121 -2.32 1.85 -2.72
CA ALA A 121 -3.39 2.72 -3.19
C ALA A 121 -4.78 2.09 -2.93
N LEU A 122 -4.92 0.77 -3.10
CA LEU A 122 -6.16 0.02 -2.88
C LEU A 122 -6.51 -0.23 -1.40
N ASN A 123 -5.72 0.29 -0.46
CA ASN A 123 -5.94 0.10 0.96
C ASN A 123 -7.20 0.80 1.47
N ALA A 124 -7.98 0.14 2.34
CA ALA A 124 -9.21 0.68 2.92
C ALA A 124 -8.98 1.60 4.14
N GLY A 125 -7.73 2.04 4.36
CA GLY A 125 -7.32 2.85 5.50
C GLY A 125 -8.04 4.19 5.59
N TRP A 126 -8.27 4.84 4.44
CA TRP A 126 -9.01 6.10 4.37
C TRP A 126 -10.47 5.91 4.85
N LEU A 127 -11.11 4.80 4.47
CA LEU A 127 -12.47 4.47 4.90
C LEU A 127 -12.52 4.20 6.42
N LEU A 128 -11.58 3.40 6.94
CA LEU A 128 -11.48 3.14 8.38
C LEU A 128 -11.24 4.42 9.18
N GLN A 129 -10.47 5.36 8.65
CA GLN A 129 -10.27 6.67 9.27
C GLN A 129 -11.55 7.51 9.24
N ALA A 130 -12.27 7.54 8.11
CA ALA A 130 -13.52 8.27 7.96
C ALA A 130 -14.59 7.81 8.96
N LEU A 131 -14.62 6.51 9.29
CA LEU A 131 -15.52 5.90 10.27
C LEU A 131 -15.01 5.98 11.72
N GLY A 132 -13.93 6.72 11.98
CA GLY A 132 -13.34 6.87 13.32
C GLY A 132 -12.64 5.61 13.87
N ARG A 133 -12.37 4.62 13.02
CA ARG A 133 -11.71 3.33 13.33
C ARG A 133 -10.23 3.33 12.95
N SER A 134 -9.55 4.46 13.11
CA SER A 134 -8.11 4.64 12.82
C SER A 134 -7.21 3.59 13.50
N ALA A 135 -7.64 3.05 14.63
CA ALA A 135 -6.91 2.00 15.33
C ALA A 135 -6.80 0.69 14.50
N MET A 136 -7.86 0.32 13.79
CA MET A 136 -7.88 -0.87 12.92
C MET A 136 -7.01 -0.68 11.69
N PHE A 137 -6.96 0.55 11.16
CA PHE A 137 -5.99 0.89 10.10
C PHE A 137 -4.55 0.74 10.61
N GLY A 138 -4.23 1.29 11.78
CA GLY A 138 -2.91 1.14 12.39
C GLY A 138 -2.52 -0.31 12.61
N LEU A 139 -3.45 -1.14 13.10
CA LEU A 139 -3.24 -2.57 13.25
C LEU A 139 -2.93 -3.26 11.91
N SER A 140 -3.66 -2.91 10.84
CA SER A 140 -3.39 -3.48 9.51
C SER A 140 -2.00 -3.13 8.99
N LEU A 141 -1.54 -1.89 9.17
CA LEU A 141 -0.18 -1.47 8.80
C LEU A 141 0.88 -2.21 9.61
N LEU A 142 0.66 -2.35 10.91
CA LEU A 142 1.58 -3.05 11.80
C LEU A 142 1.68 -4.54 11.44
N LEU A 143 0.56 -5.21 11.16
CA LEU A 143 0.55 -6.60 10.72
C LEU A 143 1.31 -6.78 9.40
N GLY A 144 1.14 -5.86 8.45
CA GLY A 144 1.91 -5.86 7.21
C GLY A 144 3.41 -5.68 7.44
N GLN A 145 3.80 -4.76 8.34
CA GLN A 145 5.21 -4.56 8.69
C GLN A 145 5.81 -5.75 9.45
N ILE A 146 5.06 -6.39 10.33
CA ILE A 146 5.49 -7.62 11.00
C ILE A 146 5.68 -8.74 9.98
N ALA A 147 4.75 -8.91 9.03
CA ALA A 147 4.88 -9.91 7.98
C ALA A 147 6.13 -9.66 7.11
N TYR A 148 6.33 -8.41 6.66
CA TYR A 148 7.53 -8.01 5.95
C TYR A 148 8.81 -8.29 6.75
N GLY A 149 8.85 -7.88 8.03
CA GLY A 149 10.02 -8.08 8.87
C GLY A 149 10.33 -9.55 9.14
N LEU A 150 9.30 -10.37 9.37
CA LEU A 150 9.46 -11.81 9.56
C LEU A 150 10.02 -12.47 8.29
N LEU A 151 9.46 -12.15 7.13
CA LEU A 151 9.95 -12.65 5.85
C LEU A 151 11.40 -12.21 5.59
N ALA A 152 11.73 -10.95 5.91
CA ALA A 152 13.08 -10.44 5.75
C ALA A 152 14.09 -11.10 6.71
N VAL A 153 13.71 -11.47 7.93
CA VAL A 153 14.63 -12.18 8.83
C VAL A 153 14.86 -13.62 8.36
N LEU A 154 13.81 -14.31 7.92
CA LEU A 154 13.85 -15.73 7.58
C LEU A 154 14.46 -16.01 6.19
N TYR A 155 14.11 -15.22 5.18
CA TYR A 155 14.36 -15.53 3.78
C TYR A 155 15.38 -14.62 3.09
N LEU A 156 15.93 -13.63 3.78
CA LEU A 156 16.86 -12.69 3.18
C LEU A 156 18.23 -13.34 2.91
N THR A 157 18.43 -13.64 1.62
CA THR A 157 19.68 -14.10 1.03
C THR A 157 20.55 -12.92 0.57
N SER A 158 21.80 -13.21 0.20
CA SER A 158 22.75 -12.21 -0.31
C SER A 158 22.74 -12.13 -1.84
N GLY A 159 23.21 -11.02 -2.41
CA GLY A 159 23.32 -10.83 -3.86
C GLY A 159 22.01 -10.42 -4.56
N THR A 160 22.00 -10.54 -5.89
CA THR A 160 20.91 -10.04 -6.75
C THR A 160 19.57 -10.73 -6.51
N SER A 161 19.57 -12.04 -6.22
CA SER A 161 18.35 -12.76 -5.84
C SER A 161 17.82 -12.29 -4.48
N GLY A 162 18.71 -11.93 -3.56
CA GLY A 162 18.36 -11.39 -2.25
C GLY A 162 17.62 -10.06 -2.33
N ILE A 163 18.06 -9.12 -3.17
CA ILE A 163 17.38 -7.81 -3.30
C ILE A 163 16.02 -7.92 -4.00
N ILE A 164 15.90 -8.81 -4.98
CA ILE A 164 14.60 -9.10 -5.63
C ILE A 164 13.66 -9.74 -4.61
N GLY A 165 14.15 -10.69 -3.82
CA GLY A 165 13.40 -11.29 -2.72
C GLY A 165 12.94 -10.24 -1.71
N PHE A 166 13.84 -9.34 -1.29
CA PHE A 166 13.55 -8.23 -0.39
C PHE A 166 12.42 -7.32 -0.91
N ALA A 167 12.44 -6.98 -2.21
CA ALA A 167 11.37 -6.21 -2.84
C ALA A 167 10.02 -6.94 -2.79
N TRP A 168 10.00 -8.25 -3.07
CA TRP A 168 8.80 -9.08 -2.97
C TRP A 168 8.29 -9.24 -1.53
N MET A 169 9.17 -9.31 -0.54
CA MET A 169 8.77 -9.32 0.87
C MET A 169 8.05 -8.03 1.25
N ASN A 170 8.50 -6.90 0.70
CA ASN A 170 7.84 -5.61 0.93
C ASN A 170 6.44 -5.58 0.28
N VAL A 171 6.31 -6.10 -0.94
CA VAL A 171 5.00 -6.32 -1.60
C VAL A 171 4.10 -7.22 -0.75
N ALA A 172 4.62 -8.31 -0.20
CA ALA A 172 3.86 -9.22 0.65
C ALA A 172 3.35 -8.52 1.92
N GLY A 173 4.19 -7.70 2.56
CA GLY A 173 3.78 -6.88 3.71
C GLY A 173 2.67 -5.88 3.35
N ALA A 174 2.79 -5.20 2.21
CA ALA A 174 1.76 -4.30 1.71
C ALA A 174 0.45 -5.04 1.40
N ALA A 175 0.53 -6.23 0.79
CA ALA A 175 -0.63 -7.08 0.53
C ALA A 175 -1.34 -7.46 1.83
N VAL A 176 -0.60 -7.92 2.85
CA VAL A 176 -1.14 -8.24 4.17
C VAL A 176 -1.85 -7.03 4.79
N ALA A 177 -1.22 -5.85 4.77
CA ALA A 177 -1.83 -4.64 5.30
C ALA A 177 -3.13 -4.27 4.56
N THR A 178 -3.12 -4.30 3.24
CA THR A 178 -4.29 -4.00 2.40
C THR A 178 -5.41 -5.02 2.63
N SER A 179 -5.11 -6.32 2.60
CA SER A 179 -6.09 -7.36 2.88
C SER A 179 -6.69 -7.23 4.29
N CYS A 180 -5.88 -7.02 5.32
CA CYS A 180 -6.36 -6.79 6.67
C CYS A 180 -7.27 -5.56 6.77
N SER A 181 -6.91 -4.45 6.10
CA SER A 181 -7.72 -3.23 6.11
C SER A 181 -9.12 -3.46 5.49
N ILE A 182 -9.18 -4.21 4.38
CA ILE A 182 -10.43 -4.53 3.68
C ILE A 182 -11.28 -5.48 4.55
N VAL A 183 -10.67 -6.51 5.13
CA VAL A 183 -11.37 -7.44 6.04
C VAL A 183 -11.94 -6.71 7.25
N PHE A 184 -11.20 -5.76 7.84
CA PHE A 184 -11.72 -4.96 8.95
C PHE A 184 -12.88 -4.06 8.53
N ALA A 185 -12.79 -3.42 7.36
CA ALA A 185 -13.89 -2.63 6.81
C ALA A 185 -15.15 -3.48 6.54
N TRP A 186 -14.96 -4.72 6.06
CA TRP A 186 -16.06 -5.66 5.83
C TRP A 186 -16.71 -6.14 7.14
N LYS A 187 -15.90 -6.50 8.14
CA LYS A 187 -16.39 -6.90 9.48
C LYS A 187 -17.18 -5.81 10.21
N LEU A 188 -16.88 -4.54 9.93
CA LEU A 188 -17.61 -3.40 10.48
C LEU A 188 -18.97 -3.15 9.80
N GLY A 189 -19.30 -3.88 8.74
CA GLY A 189 -20.50 -3.64 7.95
C GLY A 189 -20.46 -2.35 7.14
N ALA A 190 -19.29 -1.73 6.97
CA ALA A 190 -19.09 -0.56 6.11
C ALA A 190 -19.11 -0.92 4.61
N LEU A 191 -18.83 -2.19 4.30
CA LEU A 191 -18.87 -2.75 2.95
C LEU A 191 -20.08 -3.68 2.83
N ARG A 192 -21.30 -3.13 2.86
CA ARG A 192 -22.52 -3.89 2.55
C ARG A 192 -22.60 -4.12 1.05
N LEU A 193 -22.80 -5.37 0.62
CA LEU A 193 -23.09 -5.71 -0.78
C LEU A 193 -24.20 -4.79 -1.30
N VAL A 194 -23.83 -3.83 -2.15
CA VAL A 194 -24.75 -2.94 -2.81
C VAL A 194 -25.61 -3.81 -3.70
N ARG A 195 -26.87 -4.06 -3.30
CA ARG A 195 -27.85 -4.62 -4.23
C ARG A 195 -28.04 -3.58 -5.33
N PRO A 196 -27.80 -3.91 -6.61
CA PRO A 196 -28.01 -2.95 -7.68
C PRO A 196 -29.48 -2.53 -7.64
N ARG A 197 -29.73 -1.26 -7.28
CA ARG A 197 -31.05 -0.65 -7.47
C ARG A 197 -31.23 -0.52 -8.97
N LEU A 198 -31.95 -1.47 -9.57
CA LEU A 198 -32.46 -1.33 -10.93
C LEU A 198 -33.26 -0.03 -10.97
N VAL A 199 -32.70 0.97 -11.65
CA VAL A 199 -33.39 2.21 -11.96
C VAL A 199 -34.52 1.83 -12.91
N THR A 200 -35.73 1.63 -12.37
CA THR A 200 -36.95 1.60 -13.18
C THR A 200 -37.19 3.02 -13.67
N VAL A 201 -36.69 3.30 -14.87
CA VAL A 201 -37.12 4.43 -15.68
C VAL A 201 -38.60 4.20 -16.00
N LYS A 202 -39.46 5.11 -15.54
CA LYS A 202 -40.86 5.20 -15.98
C LYS A 202 -40.95 6.16 -17.16
#